data_AF-A0A392PLI3-F1
#
_entry.id   AF-A0A392PLI3-F1
#
_cell.length_a   1.000
_cell.length_b   1.000
_cell.length_c   1.000
_cell.angle_alpha   90.00
_cell.angle_beta   90.00
_cell.angle_gamma   90.00
#
_symmetry.space_group_name_H-M   'P 1'
#
loop_
_entity.id
_entity.type
_entity.pdbx_description
1 polymer ?
#
loop_
_entity_poly.entity_id
_entity_poly.type
_entity_poly.pdbx_seq_one_letter_code
_entity_poly.pdbx_strand_id
1 'polypeptide(L)' 'AEEVVDKVVKEAITKPWLPLPIGLKPPSMDSVLDELTKQGIPYSKSKASKHC' A
#
# COMPACT_ATOMS: atom_id res chain seq x y z
N ALA A 1 -2.72 -26.09 -1.00
CA ALA A 1 -2.78 -24.88 -1.85
C ALA A 1 -2.50 -23.59 -1.07
N GLU A 2 -2.71 -23.59 0.26
CA GLU A 2 -2.57 -22.40 1.13
C GLU A 2 -1.12 -21.91 1.32
N GLU A 3 -0.14 -22.82 1.28
CA GLU A 3 1.28 -22.50 1.48
C GLU A 3 1.84 -21.49 0.45
N VAL A 4 1.35 -21.55 -0.79
CA VAL A 4 1.80 -20.64 -1.85
C VAL A 4 1.28 -19.22 -1.59
N VAL A 5 0.02 -19.10 -1.16
CA VAL A 5 -0.59 -17.79 -0.86
C VAL A 5 0.14 -17.12 0.30
N ASP A 6 0.41 -17.87 1.36
CA ASP A 6 1.07 -17.36 2.55
C ASP A 6 2.50 -16.84 2.27
N LYS A 7 3.22 -17.57 1.41
CA LYS A 7 4.58 -17.17 0.99
C LYS A 7 4.55 -15.90 0.16
N VAL A 8 3.57 -15.78 -0.74
CA VAL A 8 3.37 -14.63 -1.61
C VAL A 8 2.96 -13.38 -0.82
N VAL A 9 2.13 -13.53 0.22
CA VAL A 9 1.76 -12.43 1.14
C VAL A 9 2.98 -11.96 1.94
N LYS A 10 3.79 -12.89 2.48
CA LYS A 10 5.01 -12.55 3.21
C LYS A 10 6.00 -11.77 2.34
N GLU A 11 6.22 -12.19 1.10
CA GLU A 11 7.12 -11.50 0.18
C GLU A 11 6.66 -10.05 -0.10
N ALA A 12 5.37 -9.85 -0.34
CA ALA A 12 4.79 -8.51 -0.56
C ALA A 12 4.98 -7.58 0.65
N ILE A 13 4.89 -8.10 1.87
CA ILE A 13 5.15 -7.34 3.11
C ILE A 13 6.64 -7.00 3.23
N THR A 14 7.53 -7.94 2.90
CA THR A 14 8.98 -7.70 3.02
C THR A 14 9.55 -6.72 1.99
N LYS A 15 8.93 -6.62 0.80
CA LYS A 15 9.43 -5.81 -0.32
C LYS A 15 8.28 -5.06 -1.01
N PRO A 16 7.69 -4.05 -0.35
CA PRO A 16 6.48 -3.37 -0.83
C PRO A 16 6.69 -2.57 -2.14
N TRP A 17 7.94 -2.25 -2.49
CA TRP A 17 8.30 -1.56 -3.74
C TRP A 17 8.47 -2.51 -4.95
N LEU A 18 8.46 -3.83 -4.73
CA LEU A 18 8.41 -4.77 -5.84
C LEU A 18 6.99 -4.85 -6.40
N PRO A 19 6.83 -5.09 -7.71
CA PRO A 19 5.51 -5.29 -8.29
C PRO A 19 4.80 -6.43 -7.57
N LEU A 20 3.55 -6.17 -7.19
CA LEU A 20 2.74 -7.17 -6.51
C LEU A 20 2.69 -8.45 -7.35
N PRO A 21 2.68 -9.62 -6.70
CA PRO A 21 2.51 -10.91 -7.33
C PRO A 21 1.37 -10.87 -8.37
N ILE A 22 1.64 -11.43 -9.55
CA ILE A 22 0.72 -11.40 -10.70
C ILE A 22 -0.64 -11.95 -10.26
N GLY A 23 -1.69 -11.13 -10.42
CA GLY A 23 -3.06 -11.47 -10.05
C GLY A 23 -3.54 -10.93 -8.69
N LEU A 24 -2.66 -10.38 -7.86
CA LEU A 24 -3.07 -9.61 -6.68
C LEU A 24 -3.47 -8.20 -7.09
N LYS A 25 -4.69 -7.79 -6.73
CA LYS A 25 -5.14 -6.42 -6.95
C LYS A 25 -4.43 -5.50 -5.94
N PRO A 26 -3.92 -4.33 -6.38
CA PRO A 26 -3.44 -3.33 -5.44
C PRO A 26 -4.60 -2.88 -4.53
N PRO A 27 -4.31 -2.51 -3.27
CA PRO A 27 -5.32 -1.92 -2.40
C PRO A 27 -5.79 -0.58 -2.99
N SER A 28 -7.07 -0.24 -2.79
CA SER A 28 -7.60 1.06 -3.22
C SER A 28 -6.91 2.19 -2.45
N MET A 29 -6.58 3.27 -3.16
CA MET A 29 -5.97 4.47 -2.57
C MET A 29 -6.83 5.02 -1.42
N ASP A 30 -8.14 5.08 -1.58
CA ASP A 30 -9.05 5.61 -0.55
C ASP A 30 -9.03 4.74 0.72
N SER A 31 -9.01 3.42 0.55
CA SER A 31 -8.91 2.49 1.68
C SER A 31 -7.57 2.61 2.41
N VAL A 32 -6.48 2.90 1.68
CA VAL A 32 -5.17 3.15 2.29
C VAL A 32 -5.18 4.48 3.06
N LEU A 33 -5.78 5.54 2.51
CA LEU A 33 -5.88 6.85 3.17
C LEU A 33 -6.70 6.79 4.46
N ASP A 34 -7.84 6.09 4.45
CA ASP A 34 -8.68 5.91 5.63
C ASP A 34 -7.93 5.16 6.74
N GLU A 35 -7.19 4.11 6.38
CA GLU A 35 -6.45 3.29 7.34
C GLU A 35 -5.24 4.04 7.92
N LEU A 36 -4.48 4.77 7.09
CA LEU A 36 -3.40 5.65 7.57
C LEU A 36 -3.93 6.73 8.52
N THR A 37 -5.10 7.30 8.21
CA THR A 37 -5.76 8.30 9.07
C THR A 37 -6.12 7.70 10.43
N LYS A 38 -6.68 6.48 10.46
CA LYS A 38 -7.00 5.78 11.72
C LYS A 38 -5.75 5.47 12.54
N GLN A 39 -4.64 5.16 11.89
CA GLN A 39 -3.37 4.88 12.56
C GLN A 39 -2.62 6.15 12.98
N GLY A 40 -3.15 7.34 12.69
CA GLY A 40 -2.50 8.62 12.99
C GLY A 40 -1.22 8.86 12.19
N ILE A 41 -1.04 8.16 11.06
CA ILE A 41 0.13 8.29 10.20
C ILE A 41 -0.14 9.44 9.22
N PRO A 42 0.68 10.52 9.24
CA PRO A 42 0.50 11.63 8.33
C PRO A 42 0.82 11.18 6.90
N TYR A 43 -0.20 11.06 6.05
CA TYR A 43 0.00 10.90 4.61
C TYR A 43 0.35 12.26 4.00
N SER A 44 1.59 12.45 3.59
CA SER A 44 2.03 13.68 2.92
C SER A 44 1.36 13.78 1.56
N LYS A 45 0.19 14.44 1.49
CA LYS A 45 -0.23 15.08 0.25
C LYS A 45 0.78 16.19 0.04
N SER A 46 1.76 15.99 -0.84
CA SER A 46 2.59 17.08 -1.34
C SER A 46 1.63 18.11 -1.91
N LYS A 47 1.28 19.11 -1.09
CA LYS A 47 0.54 20.27 -1.54
C LYS A 47 1.43 20.89 -2.60
N ALA A 48 0.97 20.86 -3.85
CA ALA A 48 1.56 21.71 -4.87
C ALA A 48 1.45 23.14 -4.32
N SER A 49 2.59 23.65 -3.84
CA SER A 49 2.74 25.01 -3.38
C SER A 49 2.52 25.87 -4.62
N LYS A 50 1.30 26.40 -4.75
CA LYS A 50 1.05 27.55 -5.61
C LYS A 50 1.70 28.73 -4.90
N HIS A 51 3.00 28.87 -5.09
CA HIS A 51 3.60 30.19 -5.02
C HIS A 51 3.19 30.92 -6.30
N CYS A 52 2.71 32.15 -6.13
CA CYS A 52 2.19 33.00 -7.19
C CYS A 52 3.18 33.22 -8.32
#